data_AF-A0A2R6FXX2-F1
#
_entry.id   AF-A0A2R6FXX2-F1
#
_cell.length_a   1.000
_cell.length_b   1.000
_cell.length_c   1.000
_cell.angle_alpha   90.00
_cell.angle_beta   90.00
_cell.angle_gamma   90.00
#
_symmetry.space_group_name_H-M   'P 1'
#
loop_
_entity.id
_entity.type
_entity.pdbx_description
1 polymer ?
#
loop_
_entity_poly.entity_id
_entity_poly.type
_entity_poly.pdbx_seq_one_letter_code
_entity_poly.pdbx_strand_id
1 'polypeptide(L)' 'MAEGVASYRRTEERAANLDEKIERTDDLIDEIVYELYGLTDEEIEIVEEAVGD' A
#
# COMPACT_ATOMS: atom_id res chain seq x y z
N MET A 1 35.28 -2.80 -2.50
CA MET A 1 34.19 -3.61 -3.08
C MET A 1 33.12 -3.97 -2.04
N ALA A 2 33.48 -4.38 -0.81
CA ALA A 2 32.50 -4.71 0.24
C ALA A 2 31.58 -3.55 0.67
N GLU A 3 32.09 -2.31 0.70
CA GLU A 3 31.34 -1.14 1.15
C GLU A 3 30.19 -0.74 0.18
N GLY A 4 30.40 -0.89 -1.14
CA GLY A 4 29.37 -0.62 -2.15
C GLY A 4 28.20 -1.60 -2.08
N VAL A 5 28.48 -2.89 -1.80
CA VAL A 5 27.46 -3.93 -1.64
C VAL A 5 26.63 -3.71 -0.37
N ALA A 6 27.26 -3.25 0.72
CA ALA A 6 26.55 -2.92 1.96
C ALA A 6 25.63 -1.69 1.80
N SER A 7 26.07 -0.67 1.07
CA SER A 7 25.26 0.52 0.76
C SER A 7 24.02 0.19 -0.08
N TYR A 8 24.19 -0.66 -1.09
CA TYR A 8 23.09 -1.14 -1.94
C TYR A 8 22.03 -1.88 -1.12
N ARG A 9 22.44 -2.85 -0.28
CA ARG A 9 21.51 -3.63 0.58
C ARG A 9 20.71 -2.75 1.54
N ARG A 10 21.34 -1.74 2.15
CA ARG A 10 20.64 -0.78 3.02
C ARG A 10 19.58 0.01 2.25
N THR A 11 19.86 0.35 0.99
CA THR A 11 18.91 1.07 0.15
C THR A 11 17.73 0.19 -0.23
N GLU A 12 17.98 -1.07 -0.58
CA GLU A 12 16.91 -2.05 -0.83
C GLU A 12 16.03 -2.29 0.39
N GLU A 13 16.62 -2.48 1.58
CA GLU A 13 15.86 -2.64 2.83
C GLU A 13 14.97 -1.43 3.12
N ARG A 14 15.49 -0.22 2.86
CA ARG A 14 14.73 1.01 3.04
C ARG A 14 13.61 1.15 2.01
N ALA A 15 13.83 0.72 0.76
CA ALA A 15 12.80 0.70 -0.26
C ALA A 15 11.67 -0.26 0.12
N ALA A 16 12.01 -1.51 0.50
CA ALA A 16 11.03 -2.49 0.94
C ALA A 16 10.19 -2.00 2.14
N ASN A 17 10.82 -1.31 3.10
CA ASN A 17 10.07 -0.73 4.22
C ASN A 17 9.19 0.47 3.83
N LEU A 18 9.54 1.18 2.77
CA LEU A 18 8.69 2.25 2.23
C LEU A 18 7.50 1.65 1.49
N ASP A 19 7.71 0.60 0.70
CA ASP A 19 6.65 -0.11 -0.01
C ASP A 19 5.62 -0.66 0.99
N GLU A 20 6.06 -1.34 2.05
CA GLU A 20 5.18 -1.82 3.13
C GLU A 20 4.34 -0.69 3.77
N LYS A 21 4.92 0.51 3.91
CA LYS A 21 4.20 1.67 4.47
C LYS A 21 3.19 2.24 3.48
N ILE A 22 3.49 2.19 2.19
CA ILE A 22 2.59 2.65 1.13
C ILE A 22 1.39 1.71 1.10
N GLU A 23 1.61 0.39 1.01
CA GLU A 23 0.54 -0.61 1.02
C GLU A 23 -0.39 -0.42 2.23
N ARG A 24 0.19 -0.31 3.42
CA ARG A 24 -0.59 -0.05 4.65
C ARG A 24 -1.33 1.28 4.65
N THR A 25 -0.81 2.29 3.96
CA THR A 25 -1.46 3.61 3.87
C THR A 25 -2.61 3.55 2.88
N ASP A 26 -2.45 2.83 1.77
CA ASP A 26 -3.50 2.62 0.78
C ASP A 26 -4.68 1.86 1.41
N ASP A 27 -4.42 0.77 2.15
CA ASP A 27 -5.45 0.04 2.90
C ASP A 27 -6.26 0.95 3.85
N LEU A 28 -5.55 1.84 4.56
CA LEU A 28 -6.18 2.81 5.47
C LEU A 28 -6.98 3.88 4.73
N ILE A 29 -6.54 4.29 3.54
CA ILE A 29 -7.27 5.24 2.70
C ILE A 29 -8.58 4.62 2.26
N ASP A 30 -8.58 3.36 1.83
CA ASP A 30 -9.79 2.66 1.40
C ASP A 30 -10.79 2.54 2.57
N GLU A 31 -10.34 2.13 3.75
CA GLU A 31 -11.18 2.07 4.96
C GLU A 31 -11.81 3.44 5.28
N ILE A 32 -11.02 4.52 5.24
CA ILE A 32 -11.51 5.87 5.50
C ILE A 32 -12.53 6.30 4.42
N VAL A 33 -12.28 6.01 3.16
CA VAL A 33 -13.19 6.34 2.06
C VAL A 33 -14.51 5.59 2.23
N TYR A 34 -14.48 4.30 2.55
CA TYR A 34 -15.68 3.50 2.80
C TYR A 34 -16.50 4.03 3.97
N GLU A 35 -15.84 4.39 5.08
CA GLU A 35 -16.52 5.00 6.24
C GLU A 35 -17.14 6.36 5.87
N LEU A 36 -16.39 7.23 5.19
CA LEU A 36 -16.84 8.59 4.84
C LEU A 36 -18.07 8.60 3.94
N TYR A 37 -18.16 7.64 3.01
CA TYR A 37 -19.32 7.51 2.10
C TYR A 37 -20.41 6.59 2.64
N GLY A 38 -20.15 5.86 3.73
CA GLY A 38 -21.10 4.91 4.33
C GLY A 38 -21.45 3.77 3.37
N LEU A 39 -20.45 3.28 2.63
CA LEU A 39 -20.62 2.23 1.64
C LEU A 39 -20.97 0.90 2.32
N THR A 40 -21.88 0.15 1.70
CA THR A 40 -22.22 -1.22 2.11
C THR A 40 -21.24 -2.23 1.50
N ASP A 41 -21.19 -3.45 2.03
CA ASP A 41 -20.32 -4.52 1.53
C ASP A 41 -20.51 -4.78 0.02
N GLU A 42 -21.75 -4.71 -0.48
CA GLU A 42 -22.06 -4.86 -1.92
C GLU A 42 -21.51 -3.70 -2.76
N GLU A 43 -21.54 -2.46 -2.24
CA GLU A 43 -21.00 -1.31 -2.95
C GLU A 43 -19.47 -1.29 -2.93
N ILE A 44 -18.85 -1.79 -1.86
CA ILE A 44 -17.39 -1.98 -1.77
C ILE A 44 -16.92 -2.99 -2.82
N GLU A 45 -17.58 -4.15 -2.94
CA GLU A 45 -17.24 -5.17 -3.95
C GLU A 45 -17.24 -4.60 -5.38
N ILE A 46 -18.22 -3.76 -5.71
CA ILE A 46 -18.31 -3.09 -7.02
C ILE A 46 -17.14 -2.11 -7.24
N VAL A 47 -16.74 -1.38 -6.19
CA VAL A 47 -15.60 -0.45 -6.27
C VAL A 47 -14.29 -1.21 -6.43
N GLU A 48 -14.08 -2.28 -5.67
CA GLU A 48 -12.87 -3.12 -5.78
C GLU A 48 -12.77 -3.80 -7.16
N GLU A 49 -13.88 -4.29 -7.73
CA GLU A 49 -13.89 -4.84 -9.10
C GLU A 49 -13.56 -3.77 -10.15
N ALA A 50 -13.99 -2.53 -9.94
CA ALA A 50 -13.75 -1.42 -10.87
C ALA A 50 -12.34 -0.83 -10.80
N VAL A 51 -11.67 -0.94 -9.64
CA VAL A 51 -10.34 -0.35 -9.39
C VAL A 51 -9.23 -1.41 -9.46
N GLY A 52 -9.54 -2.69 -9.27
CA GLY A 52 -8.58 -3.79 -9.35
C GLY A 52 -8.13 -4.14 -10.78
N ASP A 53 -7.13 -3.40 -11.29
CA ASP A 53 -6.27 -3.75 -12.45
C ASP A 53 -4.80 -3.38 -12.18
#